data_AF-A0A941DP38-F1
#
_entry.id   AF-A0A941DP38-F1
#
_cell.length_a   1.000
_cell.length_b   1.000
_cell.length_c   1.000
_cell.angle_alpha   90.00
_cell.angle_beta   90.00
_cell.angle_gamma   90.00
#
_symmetry.space_group_name_H-M   'P 1'
#
loop_
_entity.id
_entity.type
_entity.pdbx_description
1 polymer ?
#
loop_
_entity_poly.entity_id
_entity_poly.type
_entity_poly.pdbx_seq_one_letter_code
_entity_poly.pdbx_strand_id
1 'polypeptide(L)'
;RAITFSAVGTAGQRCTTLRRLFVHDSVYDQLIPRLKKIYAGLPVGNPLSEGTLVGPLVDQAAFDAMQTALAAAQQDGGKVEGGERVMVAGCENGYYVRPSLVEMPSQTATMHHETFAPIMYIVRYSDLQQA
;
A
#
# COMPACT_ATOMS: atom_id res chain seq x y z
N ARG A 1 12.24 -7.29 0.60
CA ARG A 1 12.94 -6.11 1.18
C ARG A 1 12.79 -4.90 0.27
N ALA A 2 13.29 -4.93 -0.98
CA ALA A 2 13.14 -3.83 -1.93
C ALA A 2 11.69 -3.37 -2.12
N ILE A 3 10.78 -4.32 -2.45
CA ILE A 3 9.34 -4.06 -2.62
C ILE A 3 8.75 -3.29 -1.44
N THR A 4 8.96 -3.77 -0.21
CA THR A 4 8.44 -3.12 0.99
C THR A 4 8.96 -1.69 1.13
N PHE A 5 10.27 -1.49 1.04
CA PHE A 5 10.86 -0.17 1.27
C PHE A 5 10.43 0.87 0.23
N SER A 6 10.39 0.49 -1.05
CA SER A 6 9.98 1.39 -2.14
C SER A 6 8.48 1.71 -2.14
N ALA A 7 7.67 0.89 -1.47
CA ALA A 7 6.22 1.07 -1.39
C ALA A 7 5.77 1.90 -0.19
N VAL A 8 6.31 1.61 1.00
CA VAL A 8 5.79 2.14 2.26
C VAL A 8 6.61 3.32 2.79
N GLY A 9 7.84 3.50 2.28
CA GLY A 9 8.69 4.62 2.67
C GLY A 9 7.98 5.95 2.50
N THR A 10 8.12 6.86 3.47
CA THR A 10 7.44 8.18 3.51
C THR A 10 5.92 8.08 3.29
N ALA A 11 5.30 7.02 3.81
CA ALA A 11 3.87 6.74 3.63
C ALA A 11 3.42 6.76 2.16
N GLY A 12 4.26 6.26 1.24
CA GLY A 12 3.94 6.19 -0.18
C GLY A 12 3.91 7.55 -0.91
N GLN A 13 4.34 8.63 -0.25
CA GLN A 13 4.33 10.01 -0.77
C GLN A 13 5.66 10.39 -1.43
N ARG A 14 6.20 9.51 -2.28
CA ARG A 14 7.28 9.80 -3.23
C ARG A 14 6.72 9.66 -4.64
N CYS A 15 7.16 10.51 -5.56
CA CYS A 15 6.80 10.36 -6.99
C CYS A 15 7.30 9.03 -7.57
N THR A 16 8.31 8.41 -6.94
CA THR A 16 8.89 7.12 -7.32
C THR A 16 8.43 5.95 -6.45
N THR A 17 7.40 6.14 -5.61
CA THR A 17 6.81 5.05 -4.83
C THR A 17 6.40 3.90 -5.75
N LEU A 18 6.73 2.68 -5.36
CA LEU A 18 6.22 1.49 -6.03
C LEU A 18 4.74 1.33 -5.70
N ARG A 19 3.85 1.60 -6.66
CA ARG A 19 2.39 1.51 -6.49
C ARG A 19 1.77 0.27 -7.13
N ARG A 20 2.45 -0.29 -8.14
CA ARG A 20 2.00 -1.47 -8.89
C ARG A 20 3.12 -2.50 -8.90
N LEU A 21 2.81 -3.71 -8.47
CA LEU A 21 3.69 -4.86 -8.46
C LEU A 21 3.11 -5.95 -9.35
N PHE A 22 3.82 -6.27 -10.44
CA PHE A 22 3.50 -7.40 -11.29
C PHE A 22 4.31 -8.60 -10.83
N VAL A 23 3.63 -9.72 -10.54
CA VAL A 23 4.25 -10.90 -9.95
C VAL A 23 3.94 -12.11 -10.82
N HIS A 24 5.00 -12.80 -11.25
CA HIS A 24 4.83 -14.01 -12.04
C HIS A 24 4.17 -15.12 -11.22
N ASP A 25 3.28 -15.90 -11.84
CA ASP A 25 2.54 -16.97 -11.18
C ASP A 25 3.47 -17.95 -10.44
N SER A 26 4.63 -18.28 -11.02
CA SER A 26 5.58 -19.24 -10.43
C SER A 26 6.18 -18.82 -9.08
N VAL A 27 6.09 -17.54 -8.70
CA VAL A 27 6.62 -17.02 -7.43
C VAL A 27 5.55 -16.39 -6.53
N TYR A 28 4.32 -16.24 -7.02
CA TYR A 28 3.27 -15.51 -6.32
C TYR A 28 2.98 -16.09 -4.93
N ASP A 29 2.73 -17.39 -4.87
CA ASP A 29 2.29 -18.05 -3.64
C ASP A 29 3.41 -18.11 -2.58
N GLN A 30 4.67 -17.86 -2.97
CA GLN A 30 5.77 -17.71 -2.02
C GLN A 30 5.99 -16.24 -1.62
N LEU A 31 5.83 -15.30 -2.56
CA LEU A 31 6.15 -13.88 -2.35
C LEU A 31 5.04 -13.15 -1.57
N ILE A 32 3.78 -13.31 -1.99
CA ILE A 32 2.67 -12.50 -1.46
C ILE A 32 2.40 -12.78 0.02
N PRO A 33 2.36 -14.03 0.51
CA PRO A 33 2.20 -14.29 1.95
C PRO A 33 3.31 -13.65 2.80
N ARG A 34 4.55 -13.63 2.28
CA ARG A 34 5.69 -12.99 2.97
C ARG A 34 5.53 -11.47 3.01
N LEU A 35 5.05 -10.85 1.93
CA LEU A 35 4.77 -9.41 1.91
C LEU A 35 3.66 -9.04 2.90
N LYS A 36 2.55 -9.79 2.91
CA LYS A 36 1.45 -9.60 3.88
C LYS A 36 1.94 -9.64 5.32
N LYS A 37 2.74 -10.65 5.67
CA LYS A 37 3.36 -10.77 7.00
C LYS A 37 4.23 -9.56 7.36
N ILE A 38 5.01 -9.04 6.42
CA ILE A 38 5.85 -7.85 6.64
C ILE A 38 4.96 -6.62 6.85
N TYR A 39 3.97 -6.39 5.98
CA TYR A 39 3.08 -5.22 6.03
C TYR A 39 2.29 -5.13 7.34
N ALA A 40 1.75 -6.27 7.81
CA ALA A 40 1.05 -6.36 9.08
C ALA A 40 1.92 -5.94 10.28
N GLY A 41 3.24 -6.17 10.19
CA GLY A 41 4.20 -5.86 11.25
C GLY A 41 4.89 -4.49 11.13
N LEU A 42 4.58 -3.66 10.13
CA LEU A 42 5.28 -2.39 9.95
C LEU A 42 5.00 -1.42 11.11
N PRO A 43 6.03 -0.79 11.70
CA PRO A 43 5.83 0.19 12.76
C PRO A 43 5.33 1.51 12.16
N VAL A 44 4.05 1.79 12.38
CA VAL A 44 3.38 3.06 12.05
C VAL A 44 3.36 3.92 13.31
N GLY A 45 3.82 5.15 13.24
CA GLY A 45 3.92 5.99 14.44
C GLY A 45 4.50 7.37 14.20
N ASN A 46 4.75 8.10 15.29
CA ASN A 46 5.37 9.42 15.25
C ASN A 46 6.74 9.34 14.55
N PRO A 47 6.98 10.14 13.49
CA PRO A 47 8.23 10.10 12.73
C PRO A 47 9.48 10.53 13.53
N LEU A 48 9.31 11.15 14.70
CA LEU A 48 10.39 11.51 15.62
C LEU A 48 10.77 10.36 16.57
N SER A 49 9.94 9.32 16.68
CA SER A 49 10.20 8.17 17.55
C SER A 49 11.14 7.17 16.88
N GLU A 50 12.12 6.68 17.63
CA GLU A 50 13.00 5.61 17.17
C GLU A 50 12.19 4.35 16.82
N GLY A 51 12.55 3.69 15.72
CA GLY A 51 11.88 2.48 15.24
C GLY A 51 10.61 2.71 14.42
N THR A 52 10.08 3.94 14.34
CA THR A 52 9.01 4.26 13.37
C THR A 52 9.53 4.11 11.94
N LEU A 53 8.79 3.38 11.10
CA LEU A 53 9.11 3.24 9.68
C LEU A 53 8.14 4.01 8.79
N VAL A 54 6.88 4.14 9.21
CA VAL A 54 5.81 4.78 8.44
C VAL A 54 5.20 5.91 9.27
N GLY A 55 5.41 7.14 8.80
CA GLY A 55 4.79 8.33 9.37
C GLY A 55 3.36 8.57 8.86
N PRO A 56 2.79 9.76 9.09
CA PRO A 56 1.43 10.07 8.64
C PRO A 56 1.40 10.40 7.14
N LEU A 57 0.20 10.34 6.56
CA LEU A 57 -0.14 11.07 5.35
C LEU A 57 -0.08 12.58 5.63
N VAL A 58 0.07 13.38 4.57
CA VAL A 58 0.22 14.83 4.67
C VAL A 58 -1.00 15.50 5.31
N ASP A 59 -2.22 15.05 4.97
CA ASP A 59 -3.46 15.65 5.45
C ASP A 59 -4.68 14.72 5.32
N GLN A 60 -5.86 15.27 5.64
CA GLN A 60 -7.15 14.59 5.52
C GLN A 60 -7.50 14.24 4.08
N ALA A 61 -7.24 15.14 3.13
CA ALA A 61 -7.60 14.94 1.74
C ALA A 61 -6.84 13.74 1.15
N ALA A 62 -5.56 13.58 1.50
CA ALA A 62 -4.78 12.40 1.15
C ALA A 62 -5.34 11.11 1.77
N PHE A 63 -5.81 11.17 3.02
CA PHE A 63 -6.50 10.04 3.66
C PHE A 63 -7.80 9.66 2.95
N ASP A 64 -8.67 10.63 2.68
CA ASP A 64 -9.96 10.41 2.03
C ASP A 64 -9.78 9.89 0.59
N ALA A 65 -8.78 10.41 -0.14
CA ALA A 65 -8.40 9.91 -1.45
C ALA A 65 -7.91 8.45 -1.40
N MET A 66 -7.11 8.10 -0.37
CA MET A 66 -6.69 6.71 -0.14
C MET A 66 -7.90 5.80 0.11
N GLN A 67 -8.82 6.18 1.01
CA GLN A 67 -10.00 5.37 1.31
C GLN A 67 -10.89 5.20 0.06
N THR A 68 -11.05 6.25 -0.74
CA THR A 68 -11.80 6.20 -2.01
C THR A 68 -11.16 5.22 -3.00
N ALA A 69 -9.84 5.25 -3.15
CA ALA A 69 -9.13 4.34 -4.04
C ALA A 69 -9.22 2.87 -3.58
N LEU A 70 -9.17 2.61 -2.26
CA LEU A 70 -9.35 1.26 -1.72
C LEU A 70 -10.78 0.74 -1.91
N ALA A 71 -11.79 1.58 -1.72
CA ALA A 71 -13.18 1.22 -1.96
C ALA A 71 -13.43 0.89 -3.45
N ALA A 72 -12.89 1.71 -4.37
CA ALA A 72 -12.98 1.44 -5.81
C ALA A 72 -12.26 0.13 -6.18
N ALA A 73 -11.08 -0.12 -5.62
CA ALA A 73 -10.38 -1.38 -5.85
C ALA A 73 -11.16 -2.61 -5.36
N GLN A 74 -11.85 -2.52 -4.22
CA GLN A 74 -12.74 -3.60 -3.75
C GLN A 74 -13.93 -3.82 -4.68
N GLN A 75 -14.55 -2.74 -5.17
CA GLN A 75 -15.66 -2.81 -6.15
C GLN A 75 -15.22 -3.47 -7.46
N ASP A 76 -13.97 -3.24 -7.87
CA ASP A 76 -13.34 -3.89 -9.02
C ASP A 76 -12.95 -5.37 -8.77
N GLY A 77 -13.29 -5.93 -7.61
CA GLY A 77 -12.99 -7.32 -7.25
C GLY A 77 -11.63 -7.52 -6.58
N GLY A 78 -10.95 -6.44 -6.21
CA GLY A 78 -9.68 -6.47 -5.48
C GLY A 78 -9.84 -6.93 -4.03
N LYS A 79 -8.85 -7.68 -3.54
CA LYS A 79 -8.74 -8.06 -2.12
C LYS A 79 -7.81 -7.08 -1.41
N VAL A 80 -8.37 -6.26 -0.53
CA VAL A 80 -7.63 -5.26 0.23
C VAL A 80 -7.23 -5.80 1.60
N GLU A 81 -5.96 -5.66 1.93
CA GLU A 81 -5.41 -5.86 3.28
C GLU A 81 -4.70 -4.58 3.74
N GLY A 82 -4.92 -4.18 4.99
CA GLY A 82 -4.44 -2.91 5.52
C GLY A 82 -5.28 -1.71 5.04
N GLY A 83 -4.72 -0.52 5.15
CA GLY A 83 -5.35 0.74 4.73
C GLY A 83 -6.21 1.42 5.79
N GLU A 84 -6.45 0.76 6.93
CA GLU A 84 -7.18 1.34 8.05
C GLU A 84 -6.42 2.49 8.72
N ARG A 85 -7.18 3.42 9.31
CA ARG A 85 -6.60 4.50 10.12
C ARG A 85 -5.97 3.94 11.38
N VAL A 86 -4.78 4.43 11.72
CA VAL A 86 -4.06 4.08 12.94
C VAL A 86 -4.12 5.26 13.90
N MET A 87 -4.54 5.03 15.14
CA MET A 87 -4.47 6.05 16.19
C MET A 87 -3.09 5.97 16.86
N VAL A 88 -2.34 7.07 16.78
CA VAL A 88 -1.01 7.19 17.38
C VAL A 88 -1.10 8.11 18.58
N ALA A 89 -0.77 7.60 19.77
CA ALA A 89 -0.82 8.36 21.02
C ALA A 89 0.10 9.59 20.95
N GLY A 90 -0.42 10.75 21.37
CA GLY A 90 0.25 12.05 21.28
C GLY A 90 0.32 12.64 19.87
N CYS A 91 -0.33 12.00 18.88
CA CYS A 91 -0.44 12.46 17.50
C CYS A 91 -1.85 12.24 16.94
N GLU A 92 -2.89 12.38 17.78
CA GLU A 92 -4.28 12.00 17.48
C GLU A 92 -4.88 12.77 16.28
N ASN A 93 -4.38 13.98 16.03
CA ASN A 93 -4.80 14.80 14.89
C ASN A 93 -4.12 14.42 13.56
N GLY A 94 -3.15 13.49 13.58
CA GLY A 94 -2.48 13.02 12.38
C GLY A 94 -3.28 11.99 11.59
N TYR A 95 -2.96 11.87 10.30
CA TYR A 95 -3.58 10.91 9.38
C TYR A 95 -2.65 9.72 9.16
N TYR A 96 -2.54 8.87 10.18
CA TYR A 96 -1.75 7.64 10.08
C TYR A 96 -2.59 6.51 9.51
N VAL A 97 -1.97 5.69 8.67
CA VAL A 97 -2.62 4.56 8.01
C VAL A 97 -1.70 3.35 8.05
N ARG A 98 -2.30 2.16 8.12
CA ARG A 98 -1.59 0.93 7.79
C ARG A 98 -1.34 0.91 6.28
N PRO A 99 -0.10 0.69 5.80
CA PRO A 99 0.14 0.48 4.37
C PRO A 99 -0.71 -0.67 3.84
N SER A 100 -1.26 -0.54 2.64
CA SER A 100 -2.17 -1.54 2.07
C SER A 100 -1.53 -2.37 0.96
N LEU A 101 -1.93 -3.63 0.92
CA LEU A 101 -1.70 -4.54 -0.20
C LEU A 101 -3.07 -4.84 -0.83
N VAL A 102 -3.14 -4.72 -2.15
CA VAL A 102 -4.38 -4.91 -2.89
C VAL A 102 -4.13 -5.91 -4.00
N GLU A 103 -4.57 -7.15 -3.82
CA GLU A 103 -4.51 -8.17 -4.87
C GLU A 103 -5.66 -7.91 -5.87
N MET A 104 -5.32 -7.53 -7.09
CA MET A 104 -6.28 -7.17 -8.14
C MET A 104 -6.42 -8.31 -9.16
N PRO A 105 -7.64 -8.55 -9.70
CA PRO A 105 -7.85 -9.57 -10.73
C PRO A 105 -7.20 -9.22 -12.07
N SER A 106 -7.06 -7.92 -12.36
CA SER A 106 -6.42 -7.35 -13.55
C SER A 106 -6.07 -5.89 -13.27
N GLN A 107 -5.46 -5.19 -14.24
CA GLN A 107 -5.36 -3.74 -14.16
C GLN A 107 -6.72 -3.07 -14.40
N THR A 108 -7.15 -2.24 -13.46
CA THR A 108 -8.42 -1.50 -13.53
C THR A 108 -8.17 0.01 -13.46
N ALA A 109 -9.20 0.81 -13.73
CA ALA A 109 -9.12 2.28 -13.79
C ALA A 109 -8.42 2.89 -12.56
N THR A 110 -8.73 2.40 -11.36
CA THR A 110 -8.12 2.82 -10.09
C THR A 110 -6.59 2.73 -10.11
N MET A 111 -6.03 1.69 -10.72
CA MET A 111 -4.58 1.47 -10.77
C MET A 111 -3.84 2.43 -11.73
N HIS A 112 -4.57 3.05 -12.66
CA HIS A 112 -4.01 4.03 -13.59
C HIS A 112 -3.99 5.45 -13.00
N HIS A 113 -4.76 5.68 -11.94
CA HIS A 113 -4.76 6.94 -11.22
C HIS A 113 -3.67 6.95 -10.15
N GLU A 114 -2.93 8.05 -10.05
CA GLU A 114 -1.97 8.20 -8.96
C GLU A 114 -2.68 8.63 -7.67
N THR A 115 -2.87 7.67 -6.77
CA THR A 115 -3.17 7.97 -5.37
C THR A 115 -1.87 8.06 -4.58
N PHE A 116 -1.56 9.26 -4.08
CA PHE A 116 -0.30 9.58 -3.40
C PHE A 116 -0.28 9.09 -1.93
N ALA A 117 -0.49 7.79 -1.75
CA ALA A 117 -0.65 7.11 -0.46
C ALA A 117 0.05 5.72 -0.48
N PRO A 118 0.22 5.02 0.66
CA PRO A 118 0.96 3.75 0.71
C PRO A 118 0.09 2.57 0.29
N ILE A 119 -0.39 2.60 -0.96
CA ILE A 119 -1.17 1.53 -1.59
C ILE A 119 -0.28 0.76 -2.57
N MET A 120 -0.21 -0.56 -2.41
CA MET A 120 0.44 -1.46 -3.36
C MET A 120 -0.59 -2.35 -4.05
N TYR A 121 -0.86 -2.09 -5.32
CA TYR A 121 -1.65 -2.98 -6.16
C TYR A 121 -0.78 -4.12 -6.68
N ILE A 122 -1.28 -5.35 -6.61
CA ILE A 122 -0.59 -6.57 -7.04
C ILE A 122 -1.39 -7.20 -8.17
N VAL A 123 -0.74 -7.47 -9.30
CA VAL A 123 -1.34 -8.18 -10.45
C VAL A 123 -0.48 -9.39 -10.80
N ARG A 124 -1.14 -10.53 -11.04
CA ARG A 124 -0.49 -11.75 -11.51
C ARG A 124 -0.21 -11.66 -13.02
N TYR A 125 0.89 -12.24 -13.46
CA TYR A 125 1.16 -12.47 -14.88
C TYR A 125 1.81 -13.85 -15.10
N SER A 126 1.67 -14.38 -16.31
CA SER A 126 2.22 -15.70 -16.69
C SER A 126 3.19 -15.65 -17.88
N ASP A 127 3.16 -14.57 -18.64
CA ASP A 127 3.96 -14.38 -19.84
C ASP A 127 4.62 -13.00 -19.81
N LEU A 128 5.88 -12.89 -20.24
CA LEU A 128 6.64 -11.65 -20.14
C LEU A 128 6.04 -10.53 -20.99
N GLN A 129 5.41 -10.84 -22.12
CA GLN A 129 4.72 -9.86 -22.96
C GLN A 129 3.46 -9.30 -22.29
N GLN A 130 2.90 -10.02 -21.30
CA GLN A 130 1.75 -9.58 -20.50
C GLN A 130 2.14 -8.61 -19.38
N ALA A 131 3.37 -8.71 -18.87
CA ALA A 131 3.88 -7.91 -17.75
C ALA A 131 4.13 -6.45 -18.12
#